data_AF-A0A3B3SLL3-F1
#
_entry.id   AF-A0A3B3SLL3-F1
#
_cell.length_a   1.000
_cell.length_b   1.000
_cell.length_c   1.000
_cell.angle_alpha   90.00
_cell.angle_beta   90.00
_cell.angle_gamma   90.00
#
_symmetry.space_group_name_H-M   'P 1'
#
loop_
_entity.id
_entity.type
_entity.pdbx_description
1 polymer ?
#
loop_
_entity_poly.entity_id
_entity_poly.type
_entity_poly.pdbx_seq_one_letter_code
_entity_poly.pdbx_strand_id
1 'polypeptide(L)'
;MIGKLKHNLLVACLVISSITVFYLGRHAMECHHRIEERARPGGSSLLHATLRSGQNLSSGAAAYNKDMPLIFIGGVPRSGTTLMRAMLDAHPDVRCGEETRVIPRILAMKQMWSRSGREKMRLDEAGVTDEVLDSAMQAFLLEIIVKHGEPATYLCNKDPFALKSLNYLAKIFPHAKFILMIRDGRASVHSMISRKVTIAGFDLGSYRDCLTKWNRAIETMYTQCLEAADKCLPMHYEQLVLHPEKWMRTLLRFLDIPWNDAVLHHEELIGKAGGVSLSKSQSLQRRPIPVKRKQRVPLDAGSSEDLGHAALSLWVGKNGKIWSGGLLDTCCSPFYWGHFTTPPLPPLSRKIFGPKAPPPPPH
;
A
#
# COMPACT_ATOMS: atom_id res chain seq x y z
N MET A 1 -18.31 -59.27 -39.98
CA MET A 1 -17.59 -59.14 -38.69
C MET A 1 -17.95 -57.88 -37.89
N ILE A 2 -17.97 -56.68 -38.49
CA ILE A 2 -18.14 -55.36 -37.82
C ILE A 2 -19.26 -55.29 -36.75
N GLY A 3 -20.42 -55.94 -36.96
CA GLY A 3 -21.54 -55.89 -36.02
C GLY A 3 -21.22 -56.40 -34.61
N LYS A 4 -20.51 -57.55 -34.49
CA LYS A 4 -20.13 -58.11 -33.18
C LYS A 4 -19.16 -57.20 -32.43
N LEU A 5 -18.23 -56.54 -33.13
CA LEU A 5 -17.28 -55.59 -32.52
C LEU A 5 -18.00 -54.37 -31.92
N LYS A 6 -18.98 -53.80 -32.64
CA LYS A 6 -19.80 -52.68 -32.13
C LYS A 6 -20.62 -53.06 -30.91
N HIS A 7 -21.21 -54.26 -30.90
CA HIS A 7 -21.99 -54.75 -29.76
C HIS A 7 -21.11 -54.95 -28.51
N ASN A 8 -19.97 -55.63 -28.66
CA ASN A 8 -19.03 -55.85 -27.56
C ASN A 8 -18.49 -54.54 -26.96
N LEU A 9 -18.22 -53.53 -27.81
CA LEU A 9 -17.79 -52.21 -27.35
C LEU A 9 -18.89 -51.48 -26.55
N LEU A 10 -20.15 -51.56 -26.99
CA LEU A 10 -21.30 -51.01 -26.26
C LEU A 10 -21.47 -51.66 -24.88
N VAL A 11 -21.37 -52.98 -24.80
CA VAL A 11 -21.42 -53.73 -23.51
C VAL A 11 -20.26 -53.32 -22.60
N ALA A 12 -19.04 -53.20 -23.13
CA ALA A 12 -17.88 -52.75 -22.36
C ALA A 12 -18.08 -51.33 -21.78
N CYS A 13 -18.58 -50.39 -22.59
CA CYS A 13 -18.88 -49.03 -22.13
C CYS A 13 -19.95 -49.01 -21.02
N LEU A 14 -21.02 -49.81 -21.15
CA LEU A 14 -22.07 -49.91 -20.13
C LEU A 14 -21.57 -50.50 -18.80
N VAL A 15 -20.67 -51.50 -18.86
CA VAL A 15 -20.03 -52.06 -17.66
C VAL A 15 -19.12 -51.00 -17.00
N ILE A 16 -18.30 -50.29 -17.78
CA ILE A 16 -17.39 -49.24 -17.27
C ILE A 16 -18.17 -48.06 -16.65
N SER A 17 -19.29 -47.63 -17.26
CA SER A 17 -20.13 -46.57 -16.68
C SER A 17 -20.83 -47.03 -15.40
N SER A 18 -21.30 -48.28 -15.35
CA SER A 18 -21.94 -48.83 -14.14
C SER A 18 -20.95 -48.93 -12.97
N ILE A 19 -19.72 -49.38 -13.25
CA ILE A 19 -18.65 -49.46 -12.24
C ILE A 19 -18.26 -48.06 -11.74
N THR A 20 -18.06 -47.08 -12.62
CA THR A 20 -17.67 -45.73 -12.20
C THR A 20 -18.77 -45.01 -11.42
N VAL A 21 -20.05 -45.17 -11.79
CA VAL A 21 -21.19 -44.67 -10.99
C VAL A 21 -21.24 -45.33 -9.61
N PHE A 22 -21.00 -46.65 -9.50
CA PHE A 22 -21.00 -47.35 -8.21
C PHE A 22 -19.83 -46.91 -7.29
N TYR A 23 -18.63 -46.70 -7.84
CA TYR A 23 -17.49 -46.17 -7.08
C TYR A 23 -17.70 -44.73 -6.63
N LEU A 24 -18.25 -43.86 -7.48
CA LEU A 24 -18.59 -42.48 -7.12
C LEU A 24 -19.69 -42.45 -6.04
N GLY A 25 -20.71 -43.31 -6.15
CA GLY A 25 -21.75 -43.47 -5.14
C GLY A 25 -21.21 -43.88 -3.77
N ARG A 26 -20.28 -44.85 -3.73
CA ARG A 26 -19.61 -45.25 -2.47
C ARG A 26 -18.78 -44.11 -1.86
N HIS A 27 -18.03 -43.35 -2.66
CA HIS A 27 -17.29 -42.20 -2.14
C HIS A 27 -18.20 -41.06 -1.65
N ALA A 28 -19.36 -40.84 -2.28
CA ALA A 28 -20.34 -39.86 -1.82
C ALA A 28 -20.94 -40.26 -0.45
N MET A 29 -21.26 -41.55 -0.26
CA MET A 29 -21.81 -42.09 0.99
C MET A 29 -20.82 -41.95 2.17
N GLU A 30 -19.55 -42.31 1.97
CA GLU A 30 -18.48 -42.17 2.99
C GLU A 30 -18.29 -40.69 3.40
N CYS A 31 -18.32 -39.76 2.44
CA CYS A 31 -18.26 -38.33 2.72
C CYS A 31 -19.50 -37.83 3.49
N HIS A 32 -20.69 -38.35 3.22
CA HIS A 32 -21.91 -37.92 3.91
C HIS A 32 -21.93 -38.39 5.37
N HIS A 33 -21.56 -39.64 5.62
CA HIS A 33 -21.51 -40.21 6.97
C HIS A 33 -20.57 -39.43 7.91
N ARG A 34 -19.39 -39.02 7.41
CA ARG A 34 -18.42 -38.18 8.15
C ARG A 34 -18.86 -36.73 8.37
N ILE A 35 -19.89 -36.26 7.66
CA ILE A 35 -20.52 -34.96 7.89
C ILE A 35 -21.58 -35.09 8.99
N GLU A 36 -22.39 -36.14 8.98
CA GLU A 36 -23.41 -36.38 10.01
C GLU A 36 -22.81 -36.60 11.41
N GLU A 37 -21.72 -37.35 11.54
CA GLU A 37 -21.05 -37.54 12.84
C GLU A 37 -20.54 -36.23 13.46
N ARG A 38 -20.25 -35.21 12.64
CA ARG A 38 -19.85 -33.87 13.10
C ARG A 38 -21.02 -32.92 13.35
N ALA A 39 -22.25 -33.34 13.06
CA ALA A 39 -23.44 -32.49 13.08
C ALA A 39 -24.41 -32.77 14.25
N ARG A 40 -24.12 -33.72 15.15
CA ARG A 40 -24.98 -34.05 16.30
C ARG A 40 -24.49 -33.42 17.62
N PRO A 41 -25.25 -32.48 18.22
CA PRO A 41 -24.99 -31.98 19.57
C PRO A 41 -25.75 -32.78 20.64
N GLY A 42 -25.10 -33.06 21.78
CA GLY A 42 -25.74 -33.50 23.04
C GLY A 42 -25.50 -34.97 23.42
N GLY A 43 -25.06 -35.21 24.66
CA GLY A 43 -24.73 -36.58 25.14
C GLY A 43 -24.09 -36.64 26.53
N SER A 44 -24.71 -35.99 27.53
CA SER A 44 -24.38 -35.94 28.97
C SER A 44 -23.30 -36.88 29.55
N SER A 45 -22.37 -36.31 30.33
CA SER A 45 -21.77 -36.97 31.50
C SER A 45 -21.66 -35.97 32.64
N LEU A 46 -22.24 -36.28 33.80
CA LEU A 46 -22.20 -35.40 34.97
C LEU A 46 -20.89 -35.61 35.74
N LEU A 47 -20.17 -34.52 36.00
CA LEU A 47 -19.30 -34.41 37.17
C LEU A 47 -19.54 -33.06 37.86
N HIS A 48 -19.68 -33.11 39.19
CA HIS A 48 -19.99 -31.94 40.02
C HIS A 48 -18.81 -30.96 40.05
N ALA A 49 -18.97 -29.78 39.43
CA ALA A 49 -18.05 -28.66 39.56
C ALA A 49 -18.83 -27.38 39.91
N THR A 50 -18.88 -27.09 41.21
CA THR A 50 -19.66 -26.04 41.87
C THR A 50 -19.60 -24.67 41.18
N LEU A 51 -20.77 -24.04 41.01
CA LEU A 51 -20.90 -22.62 40.67
C LEU A 51 -20.14 -21.74 41.68
N ARG A 52 -18.98 -21.22 41.30
CA ARG A 52 -18.35 -20.07 41.95
C ARG A 52 -18.60 -18.81 41.12
N SER A 53 -19.49 -17.97 41.63
CA SER A 53 -19.52 -16.55 41.26
C SER A 53 -18.31 -15.84 41.87
N GLY A 54 -17.71 -14.90 41.13
CA GLY A 54 -16.47 -14.22 41.48
C GLY A 54 -15.21 -15.08 41.23
N GLN A 55 -14.09 -14.51 40.77
CA GLN A 55 -13.68 -13.10 40.77
C GLN A 55 -12.91 -12.71 39.49
N ASN A 56 -12.67 -11.40 39.35
CA ASN A 56 -11.97 -10.74 38.25
C ASN A 56 -10.67 -11.44 37.80
N LEU A 57 -10.63 -11.86 36.53
CA LEU A 57 -9.41 -12.01 35.74
C LEU A 57 -9.34 -10.94 34.63
N SER A 58 -9.87 -9.75 34.92
CA SER A 58 -9.72 -8.53 34.12
C SER A 58 -8.33 -7.90 34.33
N SER A 59 -7.28 -8.64 33.97
CA SER A 59 -5.88 -8.22 34.10
C SER A 59 -5.49 -7.18 33.03
N GLY A 60 -5.91 -5.92 33.23
CA GLY A 60 -5.28 -4.72 32.66
C GLY A 60 -5.37 -4.52 31.14
N ALA A 61 -6.10 -5.35 30.39
CA ALA A 61 -6.28 -5.15 28.95
C ALA A 61 -7.09 -3.87 28.68
N ALA A 62 -6.40 -2.80 28.23
CA ALA A 62 -7.02 -1.52 27.92
C ALA A 62 -8.09 -1.69 26.83
N ALA A 63 -9.31 -1.21 27.10
CA ALA A 63 -10.46 -1.41 26.22
C ALA A 63 -10.36 -0.55 24.94
N TYR A 64 -9.84 -1.15 23.87
CA TYR A 64 -9.81 -0.56 22.54
C TYR A 64 -11.21 -0.54 21.90
N ASN A 65 -11.49 0.50 21.13
CA ASN A 65 -12.77 0.71 20.46
C ASN A 65 -12.59 1.53 19.17
N LYS A 66 -13.66 1.70 18.38
CA LYS A 66 -13.63 2.38 17.08
C LYS A 66 -13.28 3.88 17.13
N ASP A 67 -13.34 4.51 18.29
CA ASP A 67 -13.16 5.95 18.47
C ASP A 67 -11.76 6.32 18.98
N MET A 68 -10.86 5.34 19.13
CA MET A 68 -9.47 5.59 19.49
C MET A 68 -8.68 6.29 18.34
N PRO A 69 -7.66 7.12 18.65
CA PRO A 69 -6.90 7.86 17.65
C PRO A 69 -5.90 6.96 16.90
N LEU A 70 -6.39 6.21 15.90
CA LEU A 70 -5.57 5.35 15.06
C LEU A 70 -4.77 6.14 14.01
N ILE A 71 -3.53 5.72 13.75
CA ILE A 71 -2.67 6.29 12.71
C ILE A 71 -2.55 5.31 11.54
N PHE A 72 -2.89 5.71 10.31
CA PHE A 72 -2.77 4.86 9.12
C PHE A 72 -1.75 5.42 8.13
N ILE A 73 -0.65 4.70 7.90
CA ILE A 73 0.42 5.07 6.96
C ILE A 73 0.28 4.27 5.67
N GLY A 74 0.22 4.95 4.54
CA GLY A 74 0.13 4.31 3.23
C GLY A 74 0.70 5.14 2.09
N GLY A 75 0.26 4.83 0.87
CA GLY A 75 0.87 5.30 -0.37
C GLY A 75 1.42 4.13 -1.19
N VAL A 76 1.95 4.39 -2.38
CA VAL A 76 2.41 3.29 -3.25
C VAL A 76 3.64 2.61 -2.61
N PRO A 77 3.76 1.27 -2.64
CA PRO A 77 4.98 0.61 -2.20
C PRO A 77 6.22 1.21 -2.87
N ARG A 78 7.33 1.26 -2.13
CA ARG A 78 8.59 1.98 -2.44
C ARG A 78 8.62 3.49 -2.18
N SER A 79 7.49 4.12 -1.86
CA SER A 79 7.39 5.56 -1.51
C SER A 79 7.84 5.91 -0.07
N GLY A 80 8.63 5.06 0.60
CA GLY A 80 9.20 5.38 1.92
C GLY A 80 8.32 5.06 3.14
N THR A 81 7.14 4.45 2.98
CA THR A 81 6.23 4.09 4.07
C THR A 81 6.86 3.30 5.23
N THR A 82 7.85 2.44 4.95
CA THR A 82 8.60 1.71 5.99
C THR A 82 9.62 2.58 6.76
N LEU A 83 10.13 3.65 6.16
CA LEU A 83 10.93 4.66 6.88
C LEU A 83 10.00 5.46 7.79
N MET A 84 8.88 5.97 7.23
CA MET A 84 7.90 6.77 7.96
C MET A 84 7.43 6.08 9.25
N ARG A 85 6.97 4.82 9.14
CA ARG A 85 6.51 4.08 10.31
C ARG A 85 7.64 3.78 11.30
N ALA A 86 8.88 3.60 10.83
CA ALA A 86 10.02 3.35 11.71
C ALA A 86 10.41 4.58 12.53
N MET A 87 10.27 5.79 11.96
CA MET A 87 10.44 7.05 12.69
C MET A 87 9.33 7.26 13.74
N LEU A 88 8.13 6.72 13.52
CA LEU A 88 7.05 6.72 14.53
C LEU A 88 7.18 5.61 15.57
N ASP A 89 7.57 4.38 15.19
CA ASP A 89 7.94 3.27 16.11
C ASP A 89 9.14 3.60 17.03
N ALA A 90 9.80 4.73 16.81
CA ALA A 90 10.86 5.25 17.65
C ALA A 90 10.38 6.26 18.70
N HIS A 91 9.12 6.72 18.61
CA HIS A 91 8.47 7.54 19.64
C HIS A 91 7.94 6.62 20.75
N PRO A 92 8.24 6.85 22.05
CA PRO A 92 7.92 5.90 23.12
C PRO A 92 6.42 5.59 23.25
N ASP A 93 5.56 6.57 22.95
CA ASP A 93 4.10 6.42 23.03
C ASP A 93 3.43 5.81 21.78
N VAL A 94 4.17 5.52 20.70
CA VAL A 94 3.58 5.16 19.38
C VAL A 94 4.06 3.80 18.90
N ARG A 95 3.14 2.93 18.47
CA ARG A 95 3.48 1.62 17.87
C ARG A 95 2.77 1.38 16.55
N CYS A 96 3.54 1.36 15.46
CA CYS A 96 3.13 0.96 14.11
C CYS A 96 3.37 -0.52 13.81
N GLY A 97 4.55 -1.05 14.18
CA GLY A 97 4.93 -2.43 13.91
C GLY A 97 5.05 -2.78 12.41
N GLU A 98 4.81 -4.05 12.08
CA GLU A 98 5.07 -4.60 10.74
C GLU A 98 3.90 -4.41 9.75
N GLU A 99 4.07 -4.88 8.50
CA GLU A 99 2.94 -4.96 7.55
C GLU A 99 2.04 -6.14 7.92
N THR A 100 0.76 -5.90 8.20
CA THR A 100 -0.18 -6.96 8.59
C THR A 100 -0.57 -7.83 7.40
N ARG A 101 -0.55 -7.26 6.18
CA ARG A 101 -0.90 -7.89 4.89
C ARG A 101 -2.35 -8.35 4.75
N VAL A 102 -3.07 -8.55 5.86
CA VAL A 102 -4.48 -8.97 5.90
C VAL A 102 -5.43 -7.78 5.80
N ILE A 103 -5.11 -6.64 6.42
CA ILE A 103 -5.90 -5.39 6.38
C ILE A 103 -6.21 -4.95 4.94
N PRO A 104 -5.22 -4.77 4.03
CA PRO A 104 -5.52 -4.36 2.65
C PRO A 104 -6.23 -5.43 1.82
N ARG A 105 -6.29 -6.70 2.27
CA ARG A 105 -7.04 -7.77 1.61
C ARG A 105 -8.51 -7.73 1.99
N ILE A 106 -8.83 -7.64 3.29
CA ILE A 106 -10.23 -7.58 3.74
C ILE A 106 -10.89 -6.27 3.33
N LEU A 107 -10.15 -5.15 3.33
CA LEU A 107 -10.62 -3.87 2.77
C LEU A 107 -10.95 -3.98 1.27
N ALA A 108 -10.14 -4.73 0.49
CA ALA A 108 -10.43 -4.97 -0.92
C ALA A 108 -11.68 -5.86 -1.10
N MET A 109 -11.92 -6.85 -0.24
CA MET A 109 -13.12 -7.70 -0.27
C MET A 109 -14.38 -6.88 0.03
N LYS A 110 -14.40 -6.08 1.12
CA LYS A 110 -15.50 -5.15 1.43
C LYS A 110 -15.73 -4.14 0.30
N GLN A 111 -14.67 -3.63 -0.33
CA GLN A 111 -14.79 -2.75 -1.50
C GLN A 111 -15.37 -3.47 -2.74
N MET A 112 -15.08 -4.77 -2.95
CA MET A 112 -15.67 -5.55 -4.04
C MET A 112 -17.17 -5.79 -3.83
N TRP A 113 -17.59 -6.20 -2.63
CA TRP A 113 -19.02 -6.36 -2.30
C TRP A 113 -19.77 -5.05 -2.48
N SER A 114 -19.25 -3.96 -1.91
CA SER A 114 -19.89 -2.62 -1.94
C SER A 114 -19.95 -1.99 -3.34
N ARG A 115 -19.15 -2.46 -4.31
CA ARG A 115 -19.17 -2.01 -5.72
C ARG A 115 -20.08 -2.84 -6.62
N SER A 116 -20.47 -4.04 -6.20
CA SER A 116 -21.37 -4.90 -6.97
C SER A 116 -22.80 -4.68 -6.49
N GLY A 117 -23.59 -3.87 -7.21
CA GLY A 117 -24.98 -3.56 -6.83
C GLY A 117 -25.84 -4.82 -6.63
N ARG A 118 -25.62 -5.86 -7.44
CA ARG A 118 -26.30 -7.16 -7.29
C ARG A 118 -25.86 -7.93 -6.03
N GLU A 119 -24.61 -7.80 -5.61
CA GLU A 119 -24.15 -8.46 -4.39
C GLU A 119 -24.56 -7.68 -3.15
N LYS A 120 -24.50 -6.35 -3.19
CA LYS A 120 -25.05 -5.50 -2.12
C LYS A 120 -26.53 -5.80 -1.88
N MET A 121 -27.35 -5.83 -2.94
CA MET A 121 -28.78 -6.20 -2.83
C MET A 121 -28.99 -7.53 -2.08
N ARG A 122 -28.21 -8.57 -2.42
CA ARG A 122 -28.29 -9.90 -1.77
C ARG A 122 -27.80 -9.90 -0.32
N LEU A 123 -26.85 -9.03 0.02
CA LEU A 123 -26.37 -8.84 1.39
C LEU A 123 -27.41 -8.10 2.24
N ASP A 124 -27.99 -7.03 1.70
CA ASP A 124 -29.06 -6.26 2.35
C ASP A 124 -30.33 -7.15 2.55
N GLU A 125 -30.72 -7.96 1.55
CA GLU A 125 -31.79 -8.97 1.66
C GLU A 125 -31.51 -10.05 2.72
N ALA A 126 -30.24 -10.38 2.96
CA ALA A 126 -29.82 -11.32 3.99
C ALA A 126 -29.62 -10.68 5.37
N GLY A 127 -29.94 -9.39 5.54
CA GLY A 127 -29.72 -8.64 6.78
C GLY A 127 -28.26 -8.27 7.06
N VAL A 128 -27.35 -8.52 6.10
CA VAL A 128 -25.91 -8.22 6.18
C VAL A 128 -25.67 -6.79 5.65
N THR A 129 -26.31 -5.83 6.30
CA THR A 129 -26.30 -4.41 5.90
C THR A 129 -24.92 -3.76 6.02
N ASP A 130 -24.76 -2.55 5.49
CA ASP A 130 -23.53 -1.75 5.69
C ASP A 130 -23.20 -1.53 7.19
N GLU A 131 -24.18 -1.50 8.10
CA GLU A 131 -23.92 -1.35 9.54
C GLU A 131 -23.33 -2.63 10.15
N VAL A 132 -23.88 -3.80 9.78
CA VAL A 132 -23.37 -5.11 10.20
C VAL A 132 -21.97 -5.34 9.64
N LEU A 133 -21.74 -5.00 8.37
CA LEU A 133 -20.44 -5.10 7.72
C LEU A 133 -19.42 -4.14 8.35
N ASP A 134 -19.78 -2.89 8.62
CA ASP A 134 -18.86 -1.90 9.18
C ASP A 134 -18.49 -2.23 10.63
N SER A 135 -19.43 -2.74 11.43
CA SER A 135 -19.17 -3.27 12.78
C SER A 135 -18.21 -4.48 12.74
N ALA A 136 -18.46 -5.45 11.86
CA ALA A 136 -17.57 -6.60 11.67
C ALA A 136 -16.17 -6.19 11.17
N MET A 137 -16.08 -5.19 10.30
CA MET A 137 -14.82 -4.63 9.82
C MET A 137 -14.08 -3.87 10.92
N GLN A 138 -14.76 -3.07 11.75
CA GLN A 138 -14.16 -2.41 12.92
C GLN A 138 -13.53 -3.44 13.87
N ALA A 139 -14.30 -4.47 14.25
CA ALA A 139 -13.83 -5.53 15.14
C ALA A 139 -12.62 -6.27 14.57
N PHE A 140 -12.70 -6.74 13.31
CA PHE A 140 -11.60 -7.46 12.66
C PHE A 140 -10.32 -6.60 12.54
N LEU A 141 -10.46 -5.33 12.15
CA LEU A 141 -9.31 -4.44 11.98
C LEU A 141 -8.68 -4.07 13.32
N LEU A 142 -9.48 -3.79 14.36
CA LEU A 142 -8.98 -3.50 15.71
C LEU A 142 -8.27 -4.72 16.32
N GLU A 143 -8.84 -5.92 16.22
CA GLU A 143 -8.21 -7.17 16.69
C GLU A 143 -6.79 -7.33 16.13
N ILE A 144 -6.63 -7.12 14.81
CA ILE A 144 -5.31 -7.16 14.17
C ILE A 144 -4.41 -6.02 14.66
N ILE A 145 -4.85 -4.75 14.54
CA ILE A 145 -4.03 -3.56 14.85
C ILE A 145 -3.56 -3.54 16.30
N VAL A 146 -4.38 -4.02 17.24
CA VAL A 146 -4.03 -4.11 18.65
C VAL A 146 -3.11 -5.29 18.94
N LYS A 147 -3.42 -6.50 18.45
CA LYS A 147 -2.75 -7.73 18.91
C LYS A 147 -1.56 -8.18 18.07
N HIS A 148 -1.25 -7.51 16.94
CA HIS A 148 -0.09 -7.88 16.11
C HIS A 148 1.28 -7.36 16.64
N GLY A 149 1.32 -6.74 17.81
CA GLY A 149 2.54 -6.21 18.44
C GLY A 149 2.24 -5.47 19.74
N GLU A 150 3.29 -5.02 20.42
CA GLU A 150 3.21 -4.42 21.77
C GLU A 150 2.15 -3.34 21.95
N PRO A 151 1.54 -3.19 23.14
CA PRO A 151 0.64 -2.08 23.45
C PRO A 151 1.40 -0.74 23.48
N ALA A 152 0.73 0.33 23.05
CA ALA A 152 1.21 1.71 23.14
C ALA A 152 0.02 2.68 23.19
N THR A 153 0.25 3.91 23.65
CA THR A 153 -0.77 4.98 23.78
C THR A 153 -1.42 5.31 22.44
N TYR A 154 -0.62 5.42 21.38
CA TYR A 154 -1.06 5.70 20.02
C TYR A 154 -0.79 4.48 19.12
N LEU A 155 -1.85 3.79 18.71
CA LEU A 155 -1.72 2.66 17.80
C LEU A 155 -1.70 3.11 16.34
N CYS A 156 -0.79 2.52 15.59
CA CYS A 156 -0.54 2.81 14.19
C CYS A 156 -0.58 1.51 13.36
N ASN A 157 -0.95 1.64 12.09
CA ASN A 157 -0.83 0.59 11.08
C ASN A 157 -0.12 1.13 9.83
N LYS A 158 0.75 0.31 9.25
CA LYS A 158 1.38 0.59 7.95
C LYS A 158 1.19 -0.59 7.01
N ASP A 159 0.11 -0.55 6.25
CA ASP A 159 -0.12 -1.41 5.07
C ASP A 159 -0.32 -0.52 3.84
N PRO A 160 0.63 -0.47 2.86
CA PRO A 160 0.71 0.60 1.87
C PRO A 160 -0.59 0.92 1.11
N PHE A 161 -1.35 -0.10 0.73
CA PHE A 161 -2.62 0.03 0.00
C PHE A 161 -3.88 0.07 0.88
N ALA A 162 -3.78 0.10 2.21
CA ALA A 162 -4.94 0.36 3.08
C ALA A 162 -5.59 1.72 2.74
N LEU A 163 -4.77 2.73 2.43
CA LEU A 163 -5.20 4.06 1.98
C LEU A 163 -5.91 4.08 0.61
N LYS A 164 -6.01 2.95 -0.12
CA LYS A 164 -6.98 2.85 -1.25
C LYS A 164 -8.44 2.82 -0.79
N SER A 165 -8.67 2.63 0.51
CA SER A 165 -9.96 2.69 1.18
C SER A 165 -9.92 3.71 2.33
N LEU A 166 -9.17 4.82 2.16
CA LEU A 166 -8.97 5.86 3.17
C LEU A 166 -10.32 6.45 3.63
N ASN A 167 -11.20 6.84 2.70
CA ASN A 167 -12.52 7.39 3.07
C ASN A 167 -13.37 6.39 3.86
N TYR A 168 -13.22 5.10 3.58
CA TYR A 168 -13.92 4.04 4.30
C TYR A 168 -13.34 3.86 5.71
N LEU A 169 -12.01 3.86 5.86
CA LEU A 169 -11.34 3.85 7.16
C LEU A 169 -11.72 5.09 7.99
N ALA A 170 -11.80 6.27 7.38
CA ALA A 170 -12.21 7.52 8.02
C ALA A 170 -13.70 7.54 8.43
N LYS A 171 -14.56 6.77 7.74
CA LYS A 171 -15.96 6.53 8.15
C LYS A 171 -16.01 5.63 9.39
N ILE A 172 -15.31 4.49 9.37
CA ILE A 172 -15.44 3.47 10.42
C ILE A 172 -14.57 3.73 11.66
N PHE A 173 -13.54 4.58 11.55
CA PHE A 173 -12.71 5.04 12.67
C PHE A 173 -12.71 6.58 12.71
N PRO A 174 -13.67 7.23 13.39
CA PRO A 174 -13.92 8.67 13.25
C PRO A 174 -12.73 9.56 13.65
N HIS A 175 -11.91 9.11 14.60
CA HIS A 175 -10.73 9.83 15.11
C HIS A 175 -9.41 9.37 14.48
N ALA A 176 -9.45 8.53 13.43
CA ALA A 176 -8.25 8.09 12.74
C ALA A 176 -7.64 9.20 11.87
N LYS A 177 -6.30 9.27 11.85
CA LYS A 177 -5.51 10.18 11.01
C LYS A 177 -4.64 9.39 10.02
N PHE A 178 -4.44 9.95 8.84
CA PHE A 178 -3.87 9.28 7.67
C PHE A 178 -2.59 9.99 7.21
N ILE A 179 -1.58 9.22 6.85
CA ILE A 179 -0.28 9.71 6.38
C ILE A 179 -0.03 9.11 4.99
N LEU A 180 -0.22 9.93 3.96
CA LEU A 180 -0.03 9.51 2.57
C LEU A 180 1.40 9.81 2.13
N MET A 181 2.23 8.77 2.05
CA MET A 181 3.60 8.90 1.56
C MET A 181 3.63 9.01 0.04
N ILE A 182 3.99 10.20 -0.43
CA ILE A 182 4.24 10.54 -1.83
C ILE A 182 5.74 10.43 -2.10
N ARG A 183 6.11 9.95 -3.28
CA ARG A 183 7.48 9.89 -3.78
C ARG A 183 7.44 9.94 -5.30
N ASP A 184 8.49 10.43 -5.95
CA ASP A 184 8.61 10.37 -7.42
C ASP A 184 8.29 8.95 -7.94
N GLY A 185 7.34 8.86 -8.87
CA GLY A 185 6.92 7.59 -9.47
C GLY A 185 8.04 6.88 -10.21
N ARG A 186 8.97 7.62 -10.83
CA ARG A 186 10.16 7.09 -11.50
C ARG A 186 11.08 6.40 -10.50
N ALA A 187 11.32 7.02 -9.35
CA ALA A 187 12.12 6.44 -8.26
C ALA A 187 11.43 5.23 -7.61
N SER A 188 10.11 5.30 -7.43
CA SER A 188 9.28 4.24 -6.86
C SER A 188 9.25 3.00 -7.76
N VAL A 189 9.02 3.19 -9.07
CA VAL A 189 9.01 2.14 -10.10
C VAL A 189 10.40 1.54 -10.31
N HIS A 190 11.44 2.38 -10.40
CA HIS A 190 12.81 1.87 -10.45
C HIS A 190 13.14 1.01 -9.21
N SER A 191 12.68 1.40 -8.02
CA SER A 191 12.93 0.62 -6.80
C SER A 191 12.13 -0.69 -6.70
N MET A 192 10.97 -0.84 -7.34
CA MET A 192 10.26 -2.14 -7.34
C MET A 192 10.88 -3.10 -8.35
N ILE A 193 11.22 -2.62 -9.55
CA ILE A 193 11.84 -3.43 -10.62
C ILE A 193 13.24 -3.87 -10.22
N SER A 194 14.14 -2.94 -9.85
CA SER A 194 15.54 -3.25 -9.51
C SER A 194 15.71 -4.20 -8.31
N ARG A 195 14.77 -4.17 -7.35
CA ARG A 195 14.77 -5.02 -6.16
C ARG A 195 13.81 -6.21 -6.25
N LYS A 196 13.19 -6.45 -7.42
CA LYS A 196 12.21 -7.51 -7.69
C LYS A 196 11.08 -7.59 -6.64
N VAL A 197 10.61 -6.44 -6.16
CA VAL A 197 9.53 -6.34 -5.17
C VAL A 197 8.20 -6.57 -5.89
N THR A 198 7.66 -7.78 -5.79
CA THR A 198 6.41 -8.16 -6.43
C THR A 198 5.22 -7.44 -5.79
N ILE A 199 4.38 -6.82 -6.63
CA ILE A 199 3.15 -6.14 -6.26
C ILE A 199 2.04 -6.74 -7.12
N ALA A 200 0.93 -7.13 -6.50
CA ALA A 200 -0.17 -7.78 -7.22
C ALA A 200 -0.66 -6.92 -8.39
N GLY A 201 -0.60 -7.47 -9.60
CA GLY A 201 -1.02 -6.81 -10.83
C GLY A 201 0.02 -5.90 -11.50
N PHE A 202 1.22 -5.69 -10.96
CA PHE A 202 2.29 -4.89 -11.61
C PHE A 202 3.23 -5.82 -12.42
N ASP A 203 3.45 -5.51 -13.71
CA ASP A 203 4.48 -6.19 -14.50
C ASP A 203 5.86 -5.55 -14.29
N LEU A 204 6.73 -6.25 -13.56
CA LEU A 204 8.11 -5.82 -13.30
C LEU A 204 9.02 -5.89 -14.55
N GLY A 205 8.59 -6.51 -15.65
CA GLY A 205 9.25 -6.42 -16.94
C GLY A 205 9.07 -5.07 -17.63
N SER A 206 8.03 -4.31 -17.27
CA SER A 206 7.64 -3.07 -17.97
C SER A 206 7.60 -1.86 -17.04
N TYR A 207 8.59 -0.97 -17.21
CA TYR A 207 8.58 0.36 -16.58
C TYR A 207 7.32 1.16 -16.95
N ARG A 208 6.80 1.00 -18.19
CA ARG A 208 5.57 1.67 -18.64
C ARG A 208 4.36 1.18 -17.84
N ASP A 209 4.20 -0.13 -17.70
CA ASP A 209 3.10 -0.73 -16.93
C ASP A 209 3.16 -0.33 -15.46
N CYS A 210 4.34 -0.47 -14.84
CA CYS A 210 4.55 -0.07 -13.46
C CYS A 210 4.29 1.42 -13.22
N LEU A 211 4.66 2.32 -14.14
CA LEU A 211 4.32 3.75 -14.06
C LEU A 211 2.83 4.01 -14.21
N THR A 212 2.15 3.37 -15.17
CA THR A 212 0.70 3.48 -15.34
C THR A 212 -0.07 3.02 -14.11
N LYS A 213 0.37 1.92 -13.47
CA LYS A 213 -0.26 1.37 -12.27
C LYS A 213 0.13 2.12 -10.99
N TRP A 214 1.35 2.67 -10.93
CA TRP A 214 1.73 3.64 -9.90
C TRP A 214 0.83 4.89 -9.97
N ASN A 215 0.61 5.45 -11.16
CA ASN A 215 -0.23 6.64 -11.34
C ASN A 215 -1.65 6.41 -10.83
N ARG A 216 -2.33 5.38 -11.36
CA ARG A 216 -3.70 5.02 -10.95
C ARG A 216 -3.82 4.76 -9.45
N ALA A 217 -2.78 4.17 -8.84
CA ALA A 217 -2.76 3.92 -7.41
C ALA A 217 -2.59 5.19 -6.59
N ILE A 218 -1.62 6.06 -6.91
CA ILE A 218 -1.41 7.30 -6.16
C ILE A 218 -2.55 8.29 -6.36
N GLU A 219 -3.09 8.39 -7.58
CA GLU A 219 -4.31 9.14 -7.92
C GLU A 219 -5.50 8.75 -7.02
N THR A 220 -5.81 7.45 -6.94
CA THR A 220 -6.88 6.92 -6.06
C THR A 220 -6.68 7.29 -4.59
N MET A 221 -5.44 7.31 -4.09
CA MET A 221 -5.14 7.58 -2.68
C MET A 221 -5.02 9.08 -2.39
N TYR A 222 -4.55 9.87 -3.35
CA TYR A 222 -4.38 11.32 -3.22
C TYR A 222 -5.72 12.05 -3.26
N THR A 223 -6.63 11.67 -4.17
CA THR A 223 -8.00 12.21 -4.18
C THR A 223 -8.70 11.96 -2.86
N GLN A 224 -8.65 10.73 -2.33
CA GLN A 224 -9.21 10.40 -1.01
C GLN A 224 -8.53 11.17 0.14
N CYS A 225 -7.23 11.43 0.05
CA CYS A 225 -6.52 12.22 1.05
C CYS A 225 -6.96 13.70 1.04
N LEU A 226 -7.22 14.28 -0.15
CA LEU A 226 -7.79 15.62 -0.26
C LEU A 226 -9.24 15.68 0.23
N GLU A 227 -10.06 14.68 -0.11
CA GLU A 227 -11.44 14.54 0.38
C GLU A 227 -11.52 14.40 1.91
N ALA A 228 -10.51 13.78 2.52
CA ALA A 228 -10.39 13.62 3.97
C ALA A 228 -9.63 14.76 4.70
N ALA A 229 -9.33 15.86 4.00
CA ALA A 229 -8.85 17.16 4.51
C ALA A 229 -8.13 17.16 5.89
N ASP A 230 -8.86 17.42 6.98
CA ASP A 230 -8.34 17.57 8.35
C ASP A 230 -7.70 16.28 8.90
N LYS A 231 -8.03 15.13 8.32
CA LYS A 231 -7.60 13.80 8.75
C LYS A 231 -6.48 13.23 7.91
N CYS A 232 -6.06 13.83 6.80
CA CYS A 232 -4.98 13.30 5.97
C CYS A 232 -3.84 14.29 5.70
N LEU A 233 -2.61 13.86 5.98
CA LEU A 233 -1.39 14.60 5.68
C LEU A 233 -0.63 13.94 4.51
N PRO A 234 -0.60 14.56 3.32
CA PRO A 234 0.32 14.19 2.25
C PRO A 234 1.76 14.53 2.65
N MET A 235 2.67 13.56 2.57
CA MET A 235 4.09 13.74 2.91
C MET A 235 5.01 13.28 1.80
N HIS A 236 5.88 14.17 1.32
CA HIS A 236 6.86 13.87 0.29
C HIS A 236 8.10 13.22 0.89
N TYR A 237 8.40 11.98 0.48
CA TYR A 237 9.59 11.24 0.88
C TYR A 237 10.88 12.04 0.69
N GLU A 238 11.02 12.70 -0.45
CA GLU A 238 12.20 13.52 -0.79
C GLU A 238 12.41 14.66 0.22
N GLN A 239 11.32 15.24 0.71
CA GLN A 239 11.35 16.33 1.69
C GLN A 239 11.60 15.80 3.11
N LEU A 240 11.02 14.65 3.47
CA LEU A 240 11.27 13.96 4.74
C LEU A 240 12.75 13.57 4.90
N VAL A 241 13.42 13.05 3.86
CA VAL A 241 14.83 12.63 3.97
C VAL A 241 15.84 13.79 3.89
N LEU A 242 15.44 14.96 3.36
CA LEU A 242 16.27 16.16 3.35
C LEU A 242 16.12 17.00 4.61
N HIS A 243 14.92 17.00 5.23
CA HIS A 243 14.58 17.86 6.36
C HIS A 243 13.81 17.09 7.46
N PRO A 244 14.37 15.98 8.02
CA PRO A 244 13.62 15.04 8.85
C PRO A 244 13.00 15.68 10.09
N GLU A 245 13.75 16.49 10.84
CA GLU A 245 13.23 17.20 12.02
C GLU A 245 12.03 18.10 11.67
N LYS A 246 12.14 18.90 10.61
CA LYS A 246 11.06 19.79 10.16
C LYS A 246 9.78 19.00 9.88
N TRP A 247 9.87 17.89 9.16
CA TRP A 247 8.70 17.10 8.79
C TRP A 247 8.16 16.25 9.94
N MET A 248 9.01 15.73 10.83
CA MET A 248 8.53 15.06 12.05
C MET A 248 7.86 16.04 13.02
N ARG A 249 8.35 17.29 13.16
CA ARG A 249 7.70 18.35 13.96
C ARG A 249 6.36 18.78 13.36
N THR A 250 6.21 18.79 12.04
CA THR A 250 4.91 19.00 11.37
C THR A 250 3.99 17.81 11.60
N LEU A 251 4.49 16.58 11.44
CA LEU A 251 3.69 15.36 11.56
C LEU A 251 3.17 15.14 12.98
N LEU A 252 4.02 15.18 14.00
CA LEU A 252 3.60 14.92 15.38
C LEU A 252 2.58 15.97 15.84
N ARG A 253 2.74 17.23 15.41
CA ARG A 253 1.73 18.28 15.60
C ARG A 253 0.41 17.97 14.89
N PHE A 254 0.45 17.54 13.63
CA PHE A 254 -0.75 17.11 12.91
C PHE A 254 -1.44 15.91 13.59
N LEU A 255 -0.67 15.02 14.23
CA LEU A 255 -1.20 13.87 14.98
C LEU A 255 -1.74 14.23 16.38
N ASP A 256 -1.47 15.42 16.90
CA ASP A 256 -1.66 15.81 18.32
C ASP A 256 -0.84 14.95 19.30
N ILE A 257 0.41 14.67 18.94
CA ILE A 257 1.39 13.92 19.73
C ILE A 257 2.54 14.87 20.14
N PRO A 258 3.06 14.78 21.38
CA PRO A 258 4.23 15.54 21.81
C PRO A 258 5.47 15.36 20.91
N TRP A 259 6.45 16.25 21.02
CA TRP A 259 7.76 16.02 20.41
C TRP A 259 8.59 15.08 21.27
N ASN A 260 9.16 14.04 20.64
CA ASN A 260 10.25 13.26 21.20
C ASN A 260 11.37 13.15 20.15
N ASP A 261 12.62 13.32 20.58
CA ASP A 261 13.77 13.38 19.68
C ASP A 261 14.14 12.02 19.08
N ALA A 262 13.76 10.93 19.74
CA ALA A 262 14.04 9.56 19.32
C ALA A 262 13.52 9.22 17.91
N VAL A 263 12.52 9.97 17.39
CA VAL A 263 12.01 9.84 16.02
C VAL A 263 13.07 10.12 14.93
N LEU A 264 14.14 10.81 15.28
CA LEU A 264 15.30 11.07 14.42
C LEU A 264 16.38 9.97 14.51
N HIS A 265 16.39 9.22 15.62
CA HIS A 265 17.38 8.18 15.96
C HIS A 265 16.81 6.76 15.79
N HIS A 266 15.92 6.58 14.81
CA HIS A 266 15.10 5.38 14.65
C HIS A 266 15.92 4.10 14.36
N GLU A 267 17.19 4.22 13.96
CA GLU A 267 18.12 3.11 13.76
C GLU A 267 18.69 2.57 15.07
N GLU A 268 18.82 3.40 16.10
CA GLU A 268 19.31 3.01 17.42
C GLU A 268 18.31 2.15 18.19
N LEU A 269 17.03 2.19 17.80
CA LEU A 269 15.94 1.46 18.43
C LEU A 269 15.52 0.18 17.69
N ILE A 270 16.23 -0.21 16.63
CA ILE A 270 15.89 -1.42 15.86
C ILE A 270 16.10 -2.69 16.69
N GLY A 271 15.05 -3.48 16.83
CA GLY A 271 15.08 -4.77 17.54
C GLY A 271 15.22 -4.67 19.07
N LYS A 272 15.15 -3.46 19.65
CA LYS A 272 14.98 -3.28 21.10
C LYS A 272 13.52 -3.55 21.48
N ALA A 273 13.28 -3.99 22.72
CA ALA A 273 11.93 -4.08 23.28
C ALA A 273 11.29 -2.69 23.31
N GLY A 274 10.02 -2.58 22.89
CA GLY A 274 9.34 -1.28 22.71
C GLY A 274 9.89 -0.42 21.57
N GLY A 275 10.77 -0.94 20.71
CA GLY A 275 11.38 -0.21 19.60
C GLY A 275 11.00 -0.73 18.21
N VAL A 276 11.80 -0.35 17.21
CA VAL A 276 11.51 -0.57 15.79
C VAL A 276 11.69 -2.03 15.37
N SER A 277 10.59 -2.80 15.37
CA SER A 277 10.57 -4.17 14.80
C SER A 277 10.66 -4.15 13.27
N LEU A 278 11.55 -4.94 12.66
CA LEU A 278 11.74 -4.99 11.20
C LEU A 278 11.73 -6.42 10.64
N SER A 279 10.77 -6.73 9.77
CA SER A 279 10.64 -8.07 9.18
C SER A 279 11.84 -8.43 8.30
N LYS A 280 12.11 -9.74 8.19
CA LYS A 280 13.22 -10.28 7.37
C LYS A 280 13.18 -9.84 5.90
N SER A 281 12.00 -9.50 5.36
CA SER A 281 11.87 -8.96 4.00
C SER A 281 12.07 -7.44 3.92
N GLN A 282 11.82 -6.70 5.00
CA GLN A 282 12.08 -5.26 5.09
C GLN A 282 13.56 -4.96 5.39
N SER A 283 14.24 -5.77 6.20
CA SER A 283 15.68 -5.61 6.47
C SER A 283 16.55 -5.82 5.21
N LEU A 284 16.23 -6.82 4.38
CA LEU A 284 16.91 -7.03 3.09
C LEU A 284 16.78 -5.84 2.13
N GLN A 285 15.71 -5.05 2.24
CA GLN A 285 15.51 -3.85 1.41
C GLN A 285 16.41 -2.68 1.81
N ARG A 286 17.04 -2.71 3.00
CA ARG A 286 18.03 -1.71 3.43
C ARG A 286 19.40 -1.86 2.74
N ARG A 287 19.71 -2.98 2.08
CA ARG A 287 21.00 -3.16 1.38
C ARG A 287 21.22 -1.99 0.39
N PRO A 288 22.31 -1.21 0.53
CA PRO A 288 22.66 -0.17 -0.43
C PRO A 288 22.84 -0.73 -1.84
N ILE A 289 22.68 0.11 -2.86
CA ILE A 289 23.23 -0.21 -4.18
C ILE A 289 24.76 -0.21 -4.03
N PRO A 290 25.50 -1.27 -4.44
CA PRO A 290 26.95 -1.29 -4.31
C PRO A 290 27.63 -0.26 -5.21
N VAL A 291 27.75 0.98 -4.74
CA VAL A 291 28.63 1.99 -5.34
C VAL A 291 30.06 1.52 -5.10
N LYS A 292 30.65 0.84 -6.09
CA LYS A 292 32.06 0.46 -6.06
C LYS A 292 32.90 1.72 -5.91
N ARG A 293 33.44 1.94 -4.71
CA ARG A 293 34.40 3.01 -4.39
C ARG A 293 35.56 2.88 -5.37
N LYS A 294 35.65 3.76 -6.37
CA LYS A 294 36.79 3.79 -7.29
C LYS A 294 38.01 4.19 -6.44
N GLN A 295 39.06 3.37 -6.43
CA GLN A 295 40.29 3.72 -5.71
C GLN A 295 40.81 5.06 -6.23
N ARG A 296 41.17 5.95 -5.30
CA ARG A 296 41.76 7.24 -5.62
C ARG A 296 43.24 7.00 -5.95
N VAL A 297 43.58 7.08 -7.23
CA VAL A 297 44.98 7.18 -7.65
C VAL A 297 45.47 8.58 -7.23
N PRO A 298 46.67 8.72 -6.64
CA PRO A 298 47.26 10.03 -6.40
C PRO A 298 47.48 10.77 -7.73
N LEU A 299 47.36 12.10 -7.68
CA LEU A 299 47.95 13.00 -8.66
C LEU A 299 48.87 13.92 -7.88
N ASP A 300 50.09 14.11 -8.36
CA ASP A 300 51.14 14.82 -7.64
C ASP A 300 50.85 16.33 -7.53
N ALA A 301 51.47 16.96 -6.54
CA ALA A 301 51.21 18.35 -6.19
C ALA A 301 51.80 19.33 -7.23
N GLY A 302 50.97 20.29 -7.66
CA GLY A 302 51.37 21.49 -8.39
C GLY A 302 50.79 22.72 -7.70
N SER A 303 51.59 23.76 -7.52
CA SER A 303 51.31 24.89 -6.62
C SER A 303 50.63 26.08 -7.30
N SER A 304 49.57 26.61 -6.68
CA SER A 304 49.23 28.03 -6.64
C SER A 304 48.21 28.30 -5.52
N GLU A 305 48.34 29.43 -4.83
CA GLU A 305 47.47 29.83 -3.71
C GLU A 305 46.19 30.55 -4.17
N ASP A 306 45.26 30.71 -3.22
CA ASP A 306 44.12 31.64 -3.19
C ASP A 306 43.19 31.81 -4.40
N LEU A 307 41.98 31.23 -4.25
CA LEU A 307 40.72 31.99 -4.29
C LEU A 307 39.62 31.23 -3.53
N GLY A 308 38.75 31.95 -2.83
CA GLY A 308 37.77 31.36 -1.90
C GLY A 308 36.40 30.99 -2.50
N HIS A 309 35.54 30.45 -1.63
CA HIS A 309 34.10 30.13 -1.78
C HIS A 309 33.67 28.77 -2.41
N ALA A 310 32.55 28.28 -1.87
CA ALA A 310 31.60 27.30 -2.41
C ALA A 310 32.09 25.90 -2.83
N ALA A 311 31.98 24.93 -1.91
CA ALA A 311 32.17 23.49 -2.17
C ALA A 311 31.01 22.85 -2.97
N LEU A 312 30.85 23.23 -4.25
CA LEU A 312 29.90 22.64 -5.18
C LEU A 312 30.29 21.20 -5.58
N SER A 313 29.50 20.22 -5.14
CA SER A 313 29.75 18.79 -5.43
C SER A 313 29.24 18.38 -6.82
N LEU A 314 30.07 18.58 -7.84
CA LEU A 314 29.82 18.19 -9.23
C LEU A 314 29.79 16.66 -9.41
N TRP A 315 28.80 16.15 -10.15
CA TRP A 315 28.68 14.73 -10.54
C TRP A 315 29.00 14.55 -12.03
N VAL A 316 30.07 13.81 -12.33
CA VAL A 316 30.47 13.50 -13.73
C VAL A 316 29.96 12.13 -14.16
N GLY A 317 29.10 12.11 -15.17
CA GLY A 317 28.58 10.88 -15.77
C GLY A 317 29.61 10.16 -16.65
N LYS A 318 29.50 8.83 -16.77
CA LYS A 318 30.51 7.96 -17.40
C LYS A 318 30.73 8.16 -18.92
N ASN A 319 29.98 9.08 -19.55
CA ASN A 319 30.05 9.44 -20.97
C ASN A 319 30.48 10.91 -21.17
N GLY A 320 31.21 11.51 -20.22
CA GLY A 320 31.84 12.84 -20.38
C GLY A 320 30.89 14.05 -20.34
N LYS A 321 29.61 13.86 -20.06
CA LYS A 321 28.65 14.97 -19.90
C LYS A 321 28.56 15.43 -18.44
N ILE A 322 28.86 16.71 -18.23
CA ILE A 322 28.64 17.44 -16.98
C ILE A 322 27.15 17.82 -16.89
N TRP A 323 26.58 17.81 -15.69
CA TRP A 323 25.24 18.33 -15.41
C TRP A 323 25.31 19.33 -14.24
N SER A 324 24.99 20.59 -14.51
CA SER A 324 24.82 21.66 -13.51
C SER A 324 23.33 21.85 -13.21
N GLY A 325 22.86 21.31 -12.08
CA GLY A 325 21.50 21.50 -11.57
C GLY A 325 21.37 22.77 -10.74
N GLY A 326 21.51 23.94 -11.36
CA GLY A 326 21.29 25.23 -10.69
C GLY A 326 19.82 25.64 -10.70
N LEU A 327 19.38 26.35 -9.65
CA LEU A 327 18.13 27.12 -9.67
C LEU A 327 18.30 28.30 -10.62
N LEU A 328 17.29 28.58 -11.46
CA LEU A 328 17.13 29.85 -12.14
C LEU A 328 15.64 30.15 -12.32
N ASP A 329 15.19 31.22 -11.68
CA ASP A 329 13.90 31.86 -11.96
C ASP A 329 14.02 32.86 -13.12
N THR A 330 12.87 33.29 -13.64
CA THR A 330 12.65 34.42 -14.58
C THR A 330 13.22 34.33 -16.02
N CYS A 331 12.27 34.31 -16.97
CA CYS A 331 12.19 35.08 -18.23
C CYS A 331 13.34 35.18 -19.27
N CYS A 332 12.89 35.39 -20.52
CA CYS A 332 13.61 35.91 -21.70
C CYS A 332 14.64 35.02 -22.43
N SER A 333 14.13 34.41 -23.53
CA SER A 333 14.81 34.19 -24.83
C SER A 333 15.59 35.45 -25.32
N PRO A 334 16.52 35.39 -26.32
CA PRO A 334 16.48 34.46 -27.48
C PRO A 334 17.80 34.04 -28.20
N PHE A 335 17.65 33.12 -29.18
CA PHE A 335 18.55 32.85 -30.34
C PHE A 335 20.01 32.39 -30.01
N TYR A 336 20.85 31.83 -30.89
CA TYR A 336 20.83 31.33 -32.29
C TYR A 336 21.90 30.19 -32.35
N TRP A 337 21.86 29.07 -33.08
CA TRP A 337 20.89 28.38 -33.96
C TRP A 337 21.34 26.89 -34.11
N GLY A 338 20.75 26.09 -35.03
CA GLY A 338 21.29 24.74 -35.33
C GLY A 338 20.53 24.01 -36.46
N HIS A 339 21.19 23.77 -37.59
CA HIS A 339 20.55 23.25 -38.81
C HIS A 339 20.16 21.76 -38.74
N PHE A 340 18.94 21.46 -39.19
CA PHE A 340 18.59 20.21 -39.88
C PHE A 340 17.69 20.53 -41.07
N THR A 341 17.91 19.88 -42.21
CA THR A 341 17.24 20.17 -43.49
C THR A 341 16.13 19.17 -43.79
N THR A 342 14.91 19.66 -43.98
CA THR A 342 13.77 18.92 -44.53
C THR A 342 13.02 19.80 -45.53
N PRO A 343 12.48 19.24 -46.64
CA PRO A 343 11.90 20.03 -47.73
C PRO A 343 10.57 20.72 -47.36
N PRO A 344 10.19 21.80 -48.07
CA PRO A 344 9.01 22.60 -47.74
C PRO A 344 7.69 21.93 -48.13
N LEU A 345 6.67 22.11 -47.28
CA LEU A 345 5.27 21.85 -47.63
C LEU A 345 4.65 23.09 -48.29
N PRO A 346 3.67 22.92 -49.23
CA PRO A 346 3.02 24.04 -49.92
C PRO A 346 2.11 24.85 -48.98
N PRO A 347 1.86 26.15 -49.28
CA PRO A 347 1.13 27.05 -48.40
C PRO A 347 -0.37 26.76 -48.32
N LEU A 348 -0.92 26.85 -47.10
CA LEU A 348 -2.36 26.83 -46.85
C LEU A 348 -3.06 28.06 -47.45
N SER A 349 -4.16 27.82 -48.17
CA SER A 349 -4.98 28.86 -48.79
C SER A 349 -5.88 29.59 -47.79
N ARG A 350 -6.16 30.87 -48.07
CA ARG A 350 -7.16 31.68 -47.35
C ARG A 350 -8.59 31.29 -47.75
N LYS A 351 -9.56 31.79 -46.96
CA LYS A 351 -11.03 31.60 -47.02
C LYS A 351 -11.47 30.28 -46.32
N ILE A 352 -12.63 30.19 -45.66
CA ILE A 352 -13.80 31.10 -45.56
C ILE A 352 -14.14 31.35 -44.06
N PHE A 353 -14.53 32.58 -43.70
CA PHE A 353 -15.22 32.85 -42.43
C PHE A 353 -16.73 32.58 -42.61
N GLY A 354 -17.29 31.67 -41.80
CA GLY A 354 -18.75 31.56 -41.63
C GLY A 354 -19.28 32.60 -40.63
N PRO A 355 -20.50 33.13 -40.78
CA PRO A 355 -21.05 34.12 -39.87
C PRO A 355 -21.37 33.53 -38.49
N LYS A 356 -21.15 34.31 -37.42
CA LYS A 356 -21.60 33.97 -36.06
C LYS A 356 -23.11 34.15 -35.95
N ALA A 357 -23.78 33.23 -35.27
CA ALA A 357 -25.16 33.45 -34.81
C ALA A 357 -25.19 34.49 -33.66
N PRO A 358 -26.24 35.32 -33.56
CA PRO A 358 -26.43 36.24 -32.43
C PRO A 358 -26.93 35.50 -31.18
N PRO A 359 -26.68 36.03 -29.97
CA PRO A 359 -27.24 35.49 -28.73
C PRO A 359 -28.75 35.83 -28.60
N PRO A 360 -29.53 35.03 -27.83
CA PRO A 360 -30.93 35.34 -27.54
C PRO A 360 -31.07 36.53 -26.56
N PRO A 361 -32.19 37.26 -26.60
CA PRO A 361 -32.49 38.32 -25.64
C PRO A 361 -32.88 37.75 -24.25
N PRO A 362 -32.74 38.53 -23.17
CA PRO A 362 -33.12 38.11 -21.82
C PRO A 362 -34.64 38.21 -21.59
N HIS A 363 -35.14 37.30 -20.76
CA HIS A 363 -36.44 37.31 -20.09
C HIS A 363 -36.24 36.85 -18.64
#